data_AF-A0ABD2L5M9-F1
#
_entry.id   AF-A0ABD2L5M9-F1
#
_cell.length_a   1.000
_cell.length_b   1.000
_cell.length_c   1.000
_cell.angle_alpha   90.00
_cell.angle_beta   90.00
_cell.angle_gamma   90.00
#
_symmetry.space_group_name_H-M   'P 1'
#
loop_
_entity.id
_entity.type
_entity.pdbx_description
1 polymer ?
#
loop_
_entity_poly.entity_id
_entity_poly.type
_entity_poly.pdbx_seq_one_letter_code
_entity_poly.pdbx_strand_id
1 'polypeptide(L)'
;MVQNEFGRRPLLGYLASLSDELVQQLFESRPCVVAIFRLLPAFAQQSVLQLMFHKSSDWRSWTRSRFHLAMSNAVQLLFRLRILEGNLDGDFQINLDFRMNYVSSLLANPLELSNLKMHPLDEEKARKATKDLMGKSVERWESILCYLALPSETAEKSVSETTKDLFQFIGLVRGRAKEPEISSIGFQFLLLGRTEQIWAYLIHFMRFIASKGEEVFPVLDFLLRLTLCINGDDALAQPLRLDPNWPEIVQAFVVTLRELGLIFIRKRKDG
;
A
#
# COMPACT_ATOMS: atom_id res chain seq x y z
N MET A 1 19.19 10.62 4.05
CA MET A 1 19.06 9.52 3.06
C MET A 1 17.82 8.67 3.30
N VAL A 2 17.50 8.23 4.53
CA VAL A 2 16.24 7.51 4.81
C VAL A 2 14.99 8.33 4.45
N GLN A 3 15.03 9.66 4.67
CA GLN A 3 13.97 10.56 4.18
C GLN A 3 13.84 10.60 2.64
N ASN A 4 14.93 10.39 1.90
CA ASN A 4 14.92 10.33 0.42
C ASN A 4 14.34 8.99 -0.07
N GLU A 5 14.62 7.89 0.63
CA GLU A 5 13.99 6.59 0.38
C GLU A 5 12.48 6.62 0.66
N PHE A 6 12.06 7.32 1.72
CA PHE A 6 10.63 7.53 2.01
C PHE A 6 9.93 8.44 1.01
N GLY A 7 10.63 9.42 0.43
CA GLY A 7 10.11 10.21 -0.68
C GLY A 7 9.81 9.35 -1.92
N ARG A 8 10.65 8.34 -2.20
CA ARG A 8 10.44 7.40 -3.32
C ARG A 8 9.49 6.25 -3.00
N ARG A 9 9.30 5.94 -1.72
CA ARG A 9 8.47 4.83 -1.22
C ARG A 9 7.53 5.36 -0.13
N PRO A 10 6.46 6.07 -0.50
CA PRO A 10 5.60 6.76 0.45
C PRO A 10 4.93 5.80 1.44
N LEU A 11 4.60 4.57 1.01
CA LEU A 11 4.05 3.54 1.90
C LEU A 11 5.05 3.13 3.00
N LEU A 12 6.35 3.01 2.73
CA LEU A 12 7.35 2.72 3.77
C LEU A 12 7.43 3.87 4.79
N GLY A 13 7.35 5.11 4.32
CA GLY A 13 7.30 6.28 5.19
C GLY A 13 6.06 6.26 6.09
N TYR A 14 4.91 5.86 5.55
CA TYR A 14 3.67 5.69 6.31
C TYR A 14 3.79 4.58 7.36
N LEU A 15 4.31 3.40 6.99
CA LEU A 15 4.57 2.29 7.93
C LEU A 15 5.49 2.72 9.07
N ALA A 16 6.52 3.53 8.78
CA ALA A 16 7.41 4.09 9.79
C ALA A 16 6.71 5.11 10.73
N SER A 17 5.53 5.63 10.37
CA SER A 17 4.75 6.56 11.20
C SER A 17 3.62 5.90 12.00
N LEU A 18 3.40 4.59 11.84
CA LEU A 18 2.37 3.85 12.58
C LEU A 18 2.72 3.71 14.08
N SER A 19 1.68 3.47 14.88
CA SER A 19 1.83 3.12 16.29
C SER A 19 2.36 1.70 16.46
N ASP A 20 2.92 1.42 17.64
CA ASP A 20 3.53 0.11 17.91
C ASP A 20 2.48 -1.01 17.90
N GLU A 21 1.24 -0.74 18.31
CA GLU A 21 0.14 -1.70 18.27
C GLU A 21 -0.20 -2.14 16.85
N LEU A 22 -0.29 -1.19 15.91
CA LEU A 22 -0.56 -1.50 14.50
C LEU A 22 0.61 -2.26 13.86
N VAL A 23 1.85 -1.89 14.20
CA VAL A 23 3.04 -2.59 13.70
C VAL A 23 3.08 -4.03 14.20
N GLN A 24 2.73 -4.26 15.46
CA GLN A 24 2.63 -5.60 16.03
C GLN A 24 1.58 -6.45 15.29
N GLN A 25 0.38 -5.91 15.05
CA GLN A 25 -0.65 -6.61 14.26
C GLN A 25 -0.18 -6.95 12.83
N LEU A 26 0.57 -6.05 12.19
CA LEU A 26 1.16 -6.31 10.87
C LEU A 26 2.20 -7.43 10.91
N PHE A 27 3.01 -7.50 11.98
CA PHE A 27 4.04 -8.52 12.12
C PHE A 27 3.50 -9.88 12.51
N GLU A 28 2.34 -9.94 13.18
CA GLU A 28 1.58 -11.17 13.44
C GLU A 28 0.96 -11.76 12.16
N SER A 29 0.69 -10.91 11.15
CA SER A 29 0.14 -11.33 9.85
C SER A 29 1.24 -11.76 8.87
N ARG A 30 1.35 -13.07 8.62
CA ARG A 30 2.26 -13.67 7.62
C ARG A 30 2.30 -12.94 6.26
N PRO A 31 1.16 -12.67 5.58
CA PRO A 31 1.20 -11.97 4.29
C PRO A 31 1.69 -10.52 4.42
N CYS A 32 1.36 -9.83 5.51
CA CYS A 32 1.86 -8.48 5.75
C CYS A 32 3.38 -8.47 5.87
N VAL A 33 3.96 -9.40 6.64
CA VAL A 33 5.42 -9.52 6.79
C VAL A 33 6.12 -9.72 5.43
N VAL A 34 5.60 -10.63 4.59
CA VAL A 34 6.17 -10.87 3.26
C VAL A 34 6.02 -9.65 2.34
N ALA A 35 4.87 -8.97 2.39
CA ALA A 35 4.62 -7.76 1.63
C ALA A 35 5.57 -6.63 2.05
N ILE A 36 5.71 -6.39 3.36
CA ILE A 36 6.62 -5.39 3.93
C ILE A 36 8.06 -5.70 3.53
N PHE A 37 8.50 -6.95 3.63
CA PHE A 37 9.83 -7.36 3.17
C PHE A 37 10.05 -7.02 1.68
N ARG A 38 9.09 -7.34 0.81
CA ARG A 38 9.16 -7.02 -0.63
C ARG A 38 9.19 -5.52 -0.93
N LEU A 39 8.57 -4.70 -0.07
CA LEU A 39 8.58 -3.24 -0.20
C LEU A 39 9.92 -2.61 0.18
N LEU A 40 10.79 -3.31 0.92
CA LEU A 40 12.11 -2.80 1.29
C LEU A 40 13.00 -2.59 0.05
N PRO A 41 13.94 -1.63 0.07
CA PRO A 41 15.01 -1.55 -0.93
C PRO A 41 15.82 -2.85 -1.00
N ALA A 42 16.32 -3.21 -2.18
CA ALA A 42 17.03 -4.48 -2.40
C ALA A 42 18.19 -4.71 -1.42
N PHE A 43 18.95 -3.67 -1.09
CA PHE A 43 20.04 -3.78 -0.11
C PHE A 43 19.51 -4.04 1.31
N ALA A 44 18.39 -3.42 1.70
CA ALA A 44 17.76 -3.67 3.00
C ALA A 44 17.17 -5.08 3.09
N GLN A 45 16.59 -5.61 1.99
CA GLN A 45 16.15 -7.01 1.92
C GLN A 45 17.32 -7.97 2.17
N GLN A 46 18.45 -7.76 1.47
CA GLN A 46 19.67 -8.56 1.67
C GLN A 46 20.18 -8.45 3.11
N SER A 47 20.14 -7.25 3.70
CA SER A 47 20.56 -7.00 5.07
C SER A 47 19.70 -7.78 6.07
N VAL A 48 18.37 -7.75 5.90
CA VAL A 48 17.43 -8.55 6.72
C VAL A 48 17.75 -10.04 6.60
N LEU A 49 17.93 -10.56 5.38
CA LEU A 49 18.24 -11.97 5.18
C LEU A 49 19.56 -12.37 5.87
N GLN A 50 20.60 -11.55 5.78
CA GLN A 50 21.86 -11.83 6.48
C GLN A 50 21.67 -11.81 7.99
N LEU A 51 21.00 -10.78 8.53
CA LEU A 51 20.72 -10.64 9.96
C LEU A 51 19.84 -11.79 10.50
N MET A 52 18.97 -12.39 9.68
CA MET A 52 18.17 -13.55 10.09
C MET A 52 19.00 -14.80 10.42
N PHE A 53 20.19 -14.93 9.85
CA PHE A 53 21.04 -16.11 10.01
C PHE A 53 22.33 -15.85 10.80
N HIS A 54 22.69 -14.59 11.06
CA HIS A 54 23.78 -14.23 11.94
C HIS A 54 23.32 -14.14 13.41
N LYS A 55 24.12 -14.70 14.32
CA LYS A 55 23.88 -14.64 15.77
C LYS A 55 24.30 -13.30 16.39
N SER A 56 25.13 -12.53 15.69
CA SER A 56 25.72 -11.28 16.18
C SER A 56 25.13 -10.07 15.47
N SER A 57 24.83 -9.05 16.25
CA SER A 57 24.48 -7.67 15.87
C SER A 57 25.64 -6.95 15.17
N ASP A 58 26.88 -7.46 15.30
CA ASP A 58 28.08 -6.86 14.70
C ASP A 58 28.14 -7.12 13.18
N TRP A 59 27.36 -6.35 12.44
CA TRP A 59 27.32 -6.40 10.99
C TRP A 59 28.62 -5.96 10.32
N ARG A 60 29.49 -5.23 11.02
CA ARG A 60 30.75 -4.72 10.47
C ARG A 60 31.77 -5.83 10.24
N SER A 61 31.71 -6.89 11.05
CA SER A 61 32.64 -8.03 10.95
C SER A 61 32.46 -8.86 9.67
N TRP A 62 31.23 -8.95 9.14
CA TRP A 62 30.92 -9.70 7.92
C TRP A 62 30.58 -8.84 6.70
N THR A 63 30.45 -7.51 6.87
CA THR A 63 30.23 -6.57 5.76
C THR A 63 31.55 -5.96 5.29
N ARG A 64 31.80 -5.99 3.97
CA ARG A 64 32.97 -5.31 3.37
C ARG A 64 32.91 -3.79 3.60
N SER A 65 34.04 -3.15 3.91
CA SER A 65 34.11 -1.73 4.29
C SER A 65 33.43 -0.76 3.31
N ARG A 66 33.52 -1.03 2.00
CA ARG A 66 32.86 -0.21 0.97
C ARG A 66 31.33 -0.16 1.07
N PHE A 67 30.70 -1.12 1.76
CA PHE A 67 29.26 -1.20 1.95
C PHE A 67 28.81 -0.78 3.36
N HIS A 68 29.71 -0.32 4.22
CA HIS A 68 29.37 0.05 5.60
C HIS A 68 28.36 1.19 5.66
N LEU A 69 28.46 2.18 4.78
CA LEU A 69 27.48 3.27 4.72
C LEU A 69 26.08 2.75 4.30
N ALA A 70 26.03 1.86 3.30
CA ALA A 70 24.77 1.27 2.82
C ALA A 70 24.11 0.40 3.90
N MET A 71 24.90 -0.42 4.61
CA MET A 71 24.43 -1.22 5.74
C MET A 71 23.96 -0.36 6.90
N SER A 72 24.71 0.68 7.28
CA SER A 72 24.28 1.62 8.31
C SER A 72 22.92 2.26 7.95
N ASN A 73 22.72 2.66 6.69
CA ASN A 73 21.45 3.23 6.24
C ASN A 73 20.32 2.19 6.26
N ALA A 74 20.59 0.94 5.88
CA ALA A 74 19.63 -0.14 5.93
C ALA A 74 19.22 -0.46 7.37
N VAL A 75 20.18 -0.61 8.29
CA VAL A 75 19.91 -0.84 9.71
C VAL A 75 19.05 0.29 10.28
N GLN A 76 19.39 1.56 10.02
CA GLN A 76 18.55 2.70 10.45
C GLN A 76 17.13 2.63 9.89
N LEU A 77 16.96 2.26 8.62
CA LEU A 77 15.63 2.06 8.02
C LEU A 77 14.86 0.94 8.73
N LEU A 78 15.50 -0.20 9.00
CA LEU A 78 14.85 -1.35 9.62
C LEU A 78 14.45 -1.07 11.08
N PHE A 79 15.23 -0.30 11.83
CA PHE A 79 14.83 0.22 13.15
C PHE A 79 13.61 1.14 13.06
N ARG A 80 13.57 2.05 12.08
CA ARG A 80 12.40 2.93 11.88
C ARG A 80 11.14 2.17 11.49
N LEU A 81 11.29 0.99 10.90
CA LEU A 81 10.18 0.08 10.59
C LEU A 81 9.90 -0.93 11.71
N ARG A 82 10.67 -0.88 12.82
CA ARG A 82 10.63 -1.82 13.96
C ARG A 82 10.89 -3.28 13.58
N ILE A 83 11.44 -3.52 12.39
CA ILE A 83 11.90 -4.86 11.99
C ILE A 83 13.10 -5.27 12.85
N LEU A 84 13.91 -4.30 13.28
CA LEU A 84 14.95 -4.48 14.29
C LEU A 84 14.51 -3.87 15.63
N GLU A 85 14.83 -4.57 16.70
CA GLU A 85 14.60 -4.21 18.10
C GLU A 85 15.90 -4.20 18.88
N GLY A 86 15.99 -3.36 19.91
CA GLY A 86 17.19 -3.19 20.73
C GLY A 86 17.84 -1.82 20.53
N ASN A 87 19.16 -1.75 20.63
CA ASN A 87 19.91 -0.51 20.51
C ASN A 87 20.64 -0.41 19.17
N LEU A 88 20.44 0.71 18.46
CA LEU A 88 21.11 0.99 17.17
C LEU A 88 22.65 0.94 17.28
N ASP A 89 23.20 1.41 18.39
CA ASP A 89 24.64 1.47 18.64
C ASP A 89 25.18 0.26 19.44
N GLY A 90 24.31 -0.69 19.77
CA GLY A 90 24.65 -1.85 20.59
C GLY A 90 24.07 -3.14 20.02
N ASP A 91 23.64 -4.03 20.91
CA ASP A 91 23.00 -5.27 20.50
C ASP A 91 21.56 -5.05 20.06
N PHE A 92 21.25 -5.66 18.93
CA PHE A 92 19.92 -5.64 18.33
C PHE A 92 19.62 -6.98 17.66
N GLN A 93 18.34 -7.26 17.51
CA GLN A 93 17.84 -8.46 16.87
C GLN A 93 16.65 -8.14 15.99
N ILE A 94 16.28 -9.06 15.10
CA ILE A 94 15.04 -8.96 14.33
C ILE A 94 13.87 -9.25 15.26
N ASN A 95 12.81 -8.45 15.16
CA ASN A 95 11.54 -8.69 15.85
C ASN A 95 11.10 -10.16 15.66
N LEU A 96 10.74 -10.81 16.76
CA LEU A 96 10.52 -12.25 16.77
C LEU A 96 9.35 -12.67 15.88
N ASP A 97 8.24 -11.93 15.90
CA ASP A 97 7.06 -12.20 15.08
C ASP A 97 7.36 -12.01 13.61
N PHE A 98 8.05 -10.92 13.24
CA PHE A 98 8.52 -10.69 11.89
C PHE A 98 9.39 -11.85 11.40
N ARG A 99 10.35 -12.30 12.23
CA ARG A 99 11.25 -13.41 11.89
C ARG A 99 10.48 -14.70 11.70
N MET A 100 9.66 -15.09 12.67
CA MET A 100 8.92 -16.36 12.66
C MET A 100 7.94 -16.41 11.49
N ASN A 101 7.17 -15.33 11.28
CA ASN A 101 6.21 -15.27 10.19
C ASN A 101 6.88 -15.23 8.82
N TYR A 102 7.98 -14.48 8.65
CA TYR A 102 8.73 -14.50 7.40
C TYR A 102 9.30 -15.88 7.08
N VAL A 103 9.97 -16.53 8.05
CA VAL A 103 10.57 -17.86 7.87
C VAL A 103 9.49 -18.91 7.56
N SER A 104 8.34 -18.85 8.25
CA SER A 104 7.21 -19.76 8.00
C SER A 104 6.59 -19.60 6.61
N SER A 105 6.83 -18.45 5.95
CA SER A 105 6.29 -18.11 4.64
C SER A 105 7.25 -18.38 3.48
N LEU A 106 8.51 -18.77 3.72
CA LEU A 106 9.53 -18.96 2.68
C LEU A 106 9.17 -20.00 1.61
N LEU A 107 8.42 -21.04 1.99
CA LEU A 107 8.01 -22.13 1.09
C LEU A 107 6.63 -21.91 0.47
N ALA A 108 5.91 -20.87 0.88
CA ALA A 108 4.54 -20.65 0.45
C ALA A 108 4.50 -19.77 -0.80
N ASN A 109 3.55 -20.05 -1.70
CA ASN A 109 3.30 -19.19 -2.85
C ASN A 109 2.76 -17.84 -2.35
N PRO A 110 3.29 -16.68 -2.80
CA PRO A 110 2.79 -15.36 -2.43
C PRO A 110 1.29 -15.19 -2.64
N LEU A 111 0.74 -15.81 -3.69
CA LEU A 111 -0.68 -15.77 -3.98
C LEU A 111 -1.49 -16.55 -2.96
N GLU A 112 -1.02 -17.73 -2.55
CA GLU A 112 -1.66 -18.53 -1.49
C GLU A 112 -1.58 -17.81 -0.14
N LEU A 113 -0.43 -17.18 0.16
CA LEU A 113 -0.23 -16.38 1.37
C LEU A 113 -1.20 -15.20 1.46
N SER A 114 -1.54 -14.57 0.33
CA SER A 114 -2.50 -13.45 0.31
C SER A 114 -3.85 -13.84 0.91
N ASN A 115 -4.21 -15.13 0.90
CA ASN A 115 -5.54 -15.66 1.21
C ASN A 115 -6.67 -15.07 0.34
N LEU A 116 -6.33 -14.39 -0.77
CA LEU A 116 -7.29 -13.91 -1.75
C LEU A 116 -7.56 -15.05 -2.75
N LYS A 117 -8.83 -15.45 -2.85
CA LYS A 117 -9.22 -16.61 -3.66
C LYS A 117 -9.22 -16.25 -5.14
N MET A 118 -8.54 -17.05 -5.94
CA MET A 118 -8.57 -16.92 -7.39
C MET A 118 -9.92 -17.34 -7.95
N HIS A 119 -10.38 -16.62 -8.97
CA HIS A 119 -11.51 -17.02 -9.78
C HIS A 119 -10.99 -17.42 -11.17
N PRO A 120 -11.02 -18.72 -11.53
CA PRO A 120 -10.61 -19.14 -12.86
C PRO A 120 -11.54 -18.53 -13.91
N LEU A 121 -10.96 -17.98 -14.97
CA LEU A 121 -11.69 -17.52 -16.16
C LEU A 121 -11.15 -18.26 -17.38
N ASP A 122 -12.05 -18.67 -18.26
CA ASP A 122 -11.70 -19.15 -19.59
C ASP A 122 -10.92 -18.05 -20.34
N GLU A 123 -9.96 -18.45 -21.17
CA GLU A 123 -9.07 -17.52 -21.89
C GLU A 123 -9.82 -16.44 -22.69
N GLU A 124 -10.93 -16.82 -23.34
CA GLU A 124 -11.75 -15.88 -24.10
C GLU A 124 -12.42 -14.84 -23.20
N LYS A 125 -12.92 -15.26 -22.03
CA LYS A 125 -13.52 -14.38 -21.02
C LYS A 125 -12.47 -13.49 -20.38
N ALA A 126 -11.27 -14.01 -20.13
CA ALA A 126 -10.13 -13.26 -19.63
C ALA A 126 -9.72 -12.17 -20.63
N ARG A 127 -9.51 -12.52 -21.91
CA ARG A 127 -9.15 -11.55 -22.97
C ARG A 127 -10.20 -10.45 -23.11
N LYS A 128 -11.48 -10.79 -23.07
CA LYS A 128 -12.57 -9.79 -23.13
C LYS A 128 -12.64 -8.92 -21.87
N ALA A 129 -12.39 -9.51 -20.70
CA ALA A 129 -12.38 -8.77 -19.43
C ALA A 129 -11.20 -7.80 -19.35
N THR A 130 -10.04 -8.18 -19.89
CA THR A 130 -8.84 -7.35 -19.89
C THR A 130 -8.79 -6.35 -21.03
N LYS A 131 -9.65 -6.51 -22.05
CA LYS A 131 -9.74 -5.56 -23.16
C LYS A 131 -10.00 -4.16 -22.63
N ASP A 132 -9.02 -3.30 -22.83
CA ASP A 132 -9.07 -1.87 -22.47
C ASP A 132 -9.24 -1.59 -20.97
N LEU A 133 -8.68 -2.46 -20.10
CA LEU A 133 -8.63 -2.19 -18.65
C LEU A 133 -7.81 -0.94 -18.35
N MET A 134 -6.68 -0.76 -19.03
CA MET A 134 -5.78 0.36 -18.79
C MET A 134 -6.43 1.70 -19.18
N GLY A 135 -7.12 1.79 -20.32
CA GLY A 135 -7.85 2.99 -20.72
C GLY A 135 -8.90 3.38 -19.69
N LYS A 136 -9.74 2.42 -19.29
CA LYS A 136 -10.76 2.63 -18.24
C LYS A 136 -10.18 3.03 -16.89
N SER A 137 -9.03 2.45 -16.51
CA SER A 137 -8.32 2.80 -15.28
C SER A 137 -7.88 4.26 -15.30
N VAL A 138 -7.29 4.70 -16.41
CA VAL A 138 -6.86 6.10 -16.60
C VAL A 138 -8.06 7.04 -16.59
N GLU A 139 -9.11 6.76 -17.37
CA GLU A 139 -10.32 7.60 -17.42
C GLU A 139 -10.96 7.80 -16.04
N ARG A 140 -10.98 6.76 -15.21
CA ARG A 140 -11.51 6.83 -13.83
C ARG A 140 -10.72 7.80 -12.97
N TRP A 141 -9.39 7.70 -13.01
CA TRP A 141 -8.53 8.60 -12.26
C TRP A 141 -8.62 10.05 -12.76
N GLU A 142 -8.58 10.26 -14.09
CA GLU A 142 -8.72 11.59 -14.69
C GLU A 142 -10.07 12.23 -14.33
N SER A 143 -11.16 11.46 -14.26
CA SER A 143 -12.48 11.97 -13.83
C SER A 143 -12.47 12.49 -12.39
N ILE A 144 -11.70 11.88 -11.48
CA ILE A 144 -11.52 12.35 -10.10
C ILE A 144 -10.69 13.63 -10.09
N LEU A 145 -9.63 13.69 -10.90
CA LEU A 145 -8.79 14.89 -11.03
C LEU A 145 -9.55 16.07 -11.65
N CYS A 146 -10.44 15.82 -12.61
CA CYS A 146 -11.31 16.85 -13.18
C CYS A 146 -12.22 17.47 -12.12
N TYR A 147 -12.78 16.64 -11.23
CA TYR A 147 -13.55 17.15 -10.08
C TYR A 147 -12.69 18.03 -9.17
N LEU A 148 -11.45 17.62 -8.87
CA LEU A 148 -10.54 18.42 -8.05
C LEU A 148 -10.17 19.75 -8.72
N ALA A 149 -9.91 19.76 -10.03
CA ALA A 149 -9.47 20.94 -10.78
C ALA A 149 -10.59 21.95 -11.01
N LEU A 150 -11.78 21.46 -11.39
CA LEU A 150 -12.95 22.27 -11.72
C LEU A 150 -14.20 21.60 -11.15
N PRO A 151 -14.49 21.82 -9.86
CA PRO A 151 -15.71 21.32 -9.24
C PRO A 151 -16.93 21.89 -9.98
N SER A 152 -17.73 21.00 -10.58
CA SER A 152 -18.92 21.34 -11.36
C SER A 152 -20.00 20.29 -11.13
N GLU A 153 -21.28 20.61 -11.35
CA GLU A 153 -22.40 19.67 -11.13
C GLU A 153 -22.25 18.35 -11.92
N THR A 154 -21.57 18.38 -13.06
CA THR A 154 -21.29 17.18 -13.87
C THR A 154 -20.15 16.35 -13.29
N ALA A 155 -19.08 16.98 -12.80
CA ALA A 155 -17.96 16.31 -12.15
C ALA A 155 -18.30 15.81 -10.73
N GLU A 156 -19.26 16.45 -10.05
CA GLU A 156 -19.76 16.02 -8.74
C GLU A 156 -20.45 14.66 -8.78
N LYS A 157 -21.06 14.30 -9.91
CA LYS A 157 -21.75 13.01 -10.09
C LYS A 157 -20.79 11.86 -10.36
N SER A 158 -19.54 12.14 -10.73
CA SER A 158 -18.54 11.12 -11.03
C SER A 158 -17.70 10.68 -9.83
N VAL A 159 -17.79 11.40 -8.70
CA VAL A 159 -16.95 11.19 -7.51
C VAL A 159 -17.82 10.91 -6.28
N SER A 160 -17.44 9.93 -5.47
CA SER A 160 -18.16 9.55 -4.25
C SER A 160 -18.04 10.59 -3.14
N GLU A 161 -19.01 10.61 -2.22
CA GLU A 161 -18.99 11.53 -1.08
C GLU A 161 -17.75 11.33 -0.20
N THR A 162 -17.33 10.07 0.00
CA THR A 162 -16.11 9.74 0.74
C THR A 162 -14.87 10.39 0.13
N THR A 163 -14.75 10.41 -1.19
CA THR A 163 -13.64 11.07 -1.89
C THR A 163 -13.68 12.59 -1.70
N LYS A 164 -14.89 13.19 -1.72
CA LYS A 164 -15.08 14.63 -1.49
C LYS A 164 -14.72 15.02 -0.06
N ASP A 165 -15.21 14.27 0.92
CA ASP A 165 -14.88 14.43 2.33
C ASP A 165 -13.37 14.29 2.57
N LEU A 166 -12.74 13.33 1.90
CA LEU A 166 -11.30 13.14 1.95
C LEU A 166 -10.55 14.35 1.38
N PHE A 167 -10.97 14.89 0.23
CA PHE A 167 -10.36 16.08 -0.35
C PHE A 167 -10.49 17.32 0.54
N GLN A 168 -11.62 17.47 1.23
CA GLN A 168 -11.79 18.51 2.24
C GLN A 168 -10.92 18.27 3.47
N PHE A 169 -10.84 17.02 3.96
CA PHE A 169 -10.02 16.64 5.11
C PHE A 169 -8.53 16.88 4.88
N ILE A 170 -8.02 16.57 3.69
CA ILE A 170 -6.62 16.85 3.30
C ILE A 170 -6.43 18.36 3.05
N GLY A 171 -7.51 19.10 2.81
CA GLY A 171 -7.48 20.50 2.44
C GLY A 171 -7.11 20.73 0.98
N LEU A 172 -7.31 19.75 0.09
CA LEU A 172 -7.18 19.91 -1.36
C LEU A 172 -8.29 20.79 -1.93
N VAL A 173 -9.49 20.68 -1.34
CA VAL A 173 -10.65 21.51 -1.66
C VAL A 173 -11.03 22.32 -0.41
N ARG A 174 -11.39 23.58 -0.62
CA ARG A 174 -11.94 24.51 0.37
C ARG A 174 -13.34 24.94 -0.07
N GLY A 175 -14.08 25.59 0.81
CA GLY A 175 -15.42 26.10 0.50
C GLY A 175 -16.53 25.20 1.04
N ARG A 176 -17.78 25.69 0.94
CA ARG A 176 -18.97 24.94 1.35
C ARG A 176 -19.37 23.98 0.23
N ALA A 177 -20.15 22.94 0.54
CA ALA A 177 -20.57 21.91 -0.42
C ALA A 177 -21.20 22.42 -1.73
N LYS A 178 -21.66 23.68 -1.80
CA LYS A 178 -22.23 24.30 -3.01
C LYS A 178 -21.26 25.11 -3.86
N GLU A 179 -20.11 25.50 -3.30
CA GLU A 179 -19.05 26.27 -3.98
C GLU A 179 -17.67 25.71 -3.56
N PRO A 180 -17.36 24.45 -3.91
CA PRO A 180 -16.02 23.90 -3.69
C PRO A 180 -14.99 24.60 -4.59
N GLU A 181 -13.88 25.02 -3.98
CA GLU A 181 -12.75 25.66 -4.64
C GLU A 181 -11.47 24.89 -4.35
N ILE A 182 -10.64 24.70 -5.37
CA ILE A 182 -9.34 24.07 -5.21
C ILE A 182 -8.40 24.97 -4.39
N SER A 183 -7.69 24.36 -3.43
CA SER A 183 -6.71 25.06 -2.61
C SER A 183 -5.33 25.10 -3.28
N SER A 184 -4.39 25.88 -2.73
CA SER A 184 -2.99 25.83 -3.16
C SER A 184 -2.36 24.44 -3.04
N ILE A 185 -2.76 23.66 -2.02
CA ILE A 185 -2.31 22.27 -1.83
C ILE A 185 -2.97 21.37 -2.88
N GLY A 186 -4.24 21.61 -3.20
CA GLY A 186 -4.94 20.95 -4.30
C GLY A 186 -4.21 21.12 -5.64
N PHE A 187 -3.81 22.34 -5.96
CA PHE A 187 -3.03 22.62 -7.17
C PHE A 187 -1.67 21.91 -7.15
N GLN A 188 -0.96 21.91 -6.03
CA GLN A 188 0.31 21.17 -5.92
C GLN A 188 0.12 19.66 -6.11
N PHE A 189 -0.96 19.09 -5.57
CA PHE A 189 -1.31 17.68 -5.76
C PHE A 189 -1.53 17.35 -7.26
N LEU A 190 -2.22 18.22 -8.00
CA LEU A 190 -2.42 18.03 -9.45
C LEU A 190 -1.12 18.02 -10.25
N LEU A 191 -0.06 18.66 -9.75
CA LEU A 191 1.25 18.71 -10.41
C LEU A 191 2.14 17.48 -10.12
N LEU A 192 1.76 16.63 -9.16
CA LEU A 192 2.48 15.40 -8.85
C LEU A 192 2.35 14.36 -9.97
N GLY A 193 3.29 13.41 -10.03
CA GLY A 193 3.16 12.28 -10.95
C GLY A 193 1.99 11.37 -10.54
N ARG A 194 1.34 10.70 -11.50
CA ARG A 194 0.17 9.82 -11.24
C ARG A 194 0.40 8.83 -10.10
N THR A 195 1.56 8.16 -10.09
CA THR A 195 1.92 7.20 -9.03
C THR A 195 1.99 7.86 -7.65
N GLU A 196 2.54 9.07 -7.56
CA GLU A 196 2.64 9.83 -6.31
C GLU A 196 1.27 10.27 -5.83
N GLN A 197 0.41 10.75 -6.75
CA GLN A 197 -0.96 11.15 -6.44
C GLN A 197 -1.76 9.99 -5.84
N ILE A 198 -1.70 8.80 -6.47
CA ILE A 198 -2.40 7.60 -5.99
C ILE A 198 -1.90 7.19 -4.60
N TRP A 199 -0.58 7.17 -4.37
CA TRP A 199 -0.05 6.82 -3.06
C TRP A 199 -0.42 7.84 -1.99
N ALA A 200 -0.35 9.14 -2.32
CA ALA A 200 -0.79 10.20 -1.42
C ALA A 200 -2.27 10.02 -1.07
N TYR A 201 -3.13 9.75 -2.06
CA TYR A 201 -4.54 9.47 -1.83
C TYR A 201 -4.74 8.30 -0.86
N LEU A 202 -4.13 7.14 -1.12
CA LEU A 202 -4.31 5.94 -0.29
C LEU A 202 -3.83 6.15 1.15
N ILE A 203 -2.70 6.84 1.34
CA ILE A 203 -2.18 7.16 2.68
C ILE A 203 -3.11 8.13 3.41
N HIS A 204 -3.59 9.16 2.72
CA HIS A 204 -4.52 10.10 3.32
C HIS A 204 -5.88 9.47 3.61
N PHE A 205 -6.35 8.52 2.78
CA PHE A 205 -7.54 7.74 3.05
C PHE A 205 -7.41 6.96 4.36
N MET A 206 -6.29 6.26 4.58
CA MET A 206 -6.03 5.55 5.84
C MET A 206 -5.97 6.50 7.06
N ARG A 207 -5.43 7.72 6.89
CA ARG A 207 -5.46 8.75 7.95
C ARG A 207 -6.86 9.30 8.19
N PHE A 208 -7.66 9.45 7.14
CA PHE A 208 -9.03 9.94 7.21
C PHE A 208 -9.92 8.97 7.98
N ILE A 209 -9.90 7.68 7.65
CA ILE A 209 -10.68 6.68 8.39
C ILE A 209 -10.24 6.61 9.86
N ALA A 210 -8.93 6.67 10.14
CA ALA A 210 -8.41 6.74 11.51
C ALA A 210 -8.97 7.95 12.28
N SER A 211 -9.07 9.12 11.62
CA SER A 211 -9.63 10.33 12.24
C SER A 211 -11.13 10.22 12.56
N LYS A 212 -11.84 9.29 11.91
CA LYS A 212 -13.24 8.97 12.17
C LYS A 212 -13.41 7.88 13.24
N GLY A 213 -12.31 7.36 13.80
CA GLY A 213 -12.32 6.30 14.80
C GLY A 213 -12.38 4.88 14.21
N GLU A 214 -12.21 4.74 12.89
CA GLU A 214 -12.22 3.44 12.22
C GLU A 214 -10.86 2.73 12.35
N GLU A 215 -10.88 1.40 12.39
CA GLU A 215 -9.65 0.60 12.44
C GLU A 215 -8.94 0.59 11.07
N VAL A 216 -7.68 1.00 11.06
CA VAL A 216 -6.86 1.05 9.83
C VAL A 216 -6.34 -0.33 9.43
N PHE A 217 -6.08 -1.20 10.40
CA PHE A 217 -5.42 -2.49 10.17
C PHE A 217 -6.08 -3.34 9.07
N PRO A 218 -7.41 -3.56 9.05
CA PRO A 218 -8.04 -4.37 8.00
C PRO A 218 -7.83 -3.82 6.58
N VAL A 219 -7.82 -2.49 6.42
CA VAL A 219 -7.58 -1.82 5.14
C VAL A 219 -6.13 -1.97 4.71
N LEU A 220 -5.18 -1.77 5.64
CA LEU A 220 -3.76 -1.87 5.36
C LEU A 220 -3.33 -3.32 5.09
N ASP A 221 -3.81 -4.30 5.86
CA ASP A 221 -3.56 -5.73 5.65
C ASP A 221 -4.11 -6.17 4.28
N PHE A 222 -5.31 -5.72 3.90
CA PHE A 222 -5.85 -5.99 2.57
C PHE A 222 -5.01 -5.37 1.44
N LEU A 223 -4.59 -4.11 1.59
CA LEU A 223 -3.73 -3.44 0.61
C LEU A 223 -2.40 -4.19 0.43
N LEU A 224 -1.76 -4.60 1.53
CA LEU A 224 -0.52 -5.37 1.52
C LEU A 224 -0.70 -6.74 0.85
N ARG A 225 -1.80 -7.45 1.12
CA ARG A 225 -2.13 -8.71 0.42
C ARG A 225 -2.29 -8.53 -1.07
N LEU A 226 -2.96 -7.45 -1.51
CA LEU A 226 -3.08 -7.15 -2.94
C LEU A 226 -1.71 -6.97 -3.61
N THR A 227 -0.72 -6.38 -2.94
CA THR A 227 0.63 -6.26 -3.50
C THR A 227 1.32 -7.61 -3.74
N LEU A 228 0.92 -8.68 -3.03
CA LEU A 228 1.44 -10.03 -3.25
C LEU A 228 0.83 -10.71 -4.48
N CYS A 229 -0.35 -10.28 -4.92
CA CYS A 229 -1.07 -10.83 -6.05
C CYS A 229 -0.62 -10.25 -7.40
N ILE A 230 0.16 -9.17 -7.38
CA ILE A 230 0.63 -8.47 -8.59
C ILE A 230 2.06 -8.93 -8.89
N ASN A 231 2.25 -9.68 -9.97
CA ASN A 231 3.58 -10.01 -10.49
C ASN A 231 3.95 -9.00 -11.59
N GLY A 232 5.16 -8.46 -11.54
CA GLY A 232 5.60 -7.32 -12.36
C GLY A 232 5.58 -7.52 -13.88
N ASP A 233 5.49 -8.77 -14.36
CA ASP A 233 5.60 -9.11 -15.80
C ASP A 233 4.27 -9.54 -16.45
N ASP A 234 3.24 -9.89 -15.67
CA ASP A 234 1.95 -10.33 -16.23
C ASP A 234 0.90 -9.24 -16.07
N ALA A 235 0.65 -8.52 -17.18
CA ALA A 235 -0.45 -7.57 -17.34
C ALA A 235 -1.87 -8.19 -17.18
N LEU A 236 -1.94 -9.49 -16.88
CA LEU A 236 -3.16 -10.25 -16.64
C LEU A 236 -3.15 -10.75 -15.19
N ALA A 237 -3.34 -9.84 -14.24
CA ALA A 237 -3.69 -10.24 -12.88
C ALA A 237 -4.89 -11.19 -12.95
N GLN A 238 -4.67 -12.44 -12.56
CA GLN A 238 -5.74 -13.42 -12.53
C GLN A 238 -6.89 -12.88 -11.65
N PRO A 239 -8.14 -12.99 -12.09
CA PRO A 239 -9.28 -12.41 -11.38
C PRO A 239 -9.39 -12.95 -9.96
N LEU A 240 -9.62 -12.06 -9.01
CA LEU A 240 -9.85 -12.40 -7.61
C LEU A 240 -11.35 -12.50 -7.34
N ARG A 241 -11.74 -13.43 -6.47
CA ARG A 241 -13.10 -13.55 -5.96
C ARG A 241 -13.27 -12.61 -4.76
N LEU A 242 -14.28 -11.75 -4.84
CA LEU A 242 -14.73 -10.96 -3.70
C LEU A 242 -15.32 -11.89 -2.62
N ASP A 243 -14.91 -11.70 -1.37
CA ASP A 243 -15.47 -12.42 -0.23
C ASP A 243 -16.53 -11.55 0.45
N PRO A 244 -17.79 -12.00 0.52
CA PRO A 244 -18.86 -11.25 1.19
C PRO A 244 -18.67 -11.17 2.71
N ASN A 245 -17.78 -11.97 3.30
CA ASN A 245 -17.52 -11.97 4.73
C ASN A 245 -16.38 -11.02 5.14
N TRP A 246 -15.81 -10.27 4.20
CA TRP A 246 -14.82 -9.25 4.56
C TRP A 246 -15.45 -8.16 5.43
N PRO A 247 -14.69 -7.56 6.36
CA PRO A 247 -15.16 -6.42 7.15
C PRO A 247 -15.75 -5.32 6.26
N GLU A 248 -16.79 -4.63 6.74
CA GLU A 248 -17.48 -3.58 5.97
C GLU A 248 -16.52 -2.51 5.46
N ILE A 249 -15.54 -2.12 6.27
CA ILE A 249 -14.50 -1.16 5.90
C ILE A 249 -13.62 -1.64 4.73
N VAL A 250 -13.35 -2.94 4.64
CA VAL A 250 -12.62 -3.54 3.51
C VAL A 250 -13.48 -3.56 2.27
N GLN A 251 -14.79 -3.86 2.39
CA GLN A 251 -15.72 -3.80 1.27
C GLN A 251 -15.85 -2.37 0.73
N ALA A 252 -15.96 -1.37 1.62
CA ALA A 252 -15.96 0.03 1.26
C ALA A 252 -14.64 0.44 0.57
N PHE A 253 -13.51 0.00 1.09
CA PHE A 253 -12.20 0.25 0.49
C PHE A 253 -12.07 -0.37 -0.91
N VAL A 254 -12.59 -1.58 -1.14
CA VAL A 254 -12.66 -2.20 -2.48
C VAL A 254 -13.48 -1.34 -3.46
N VAL A 255 -14.58 -0.75 -3.00
CA VAL A 255 -15.35 0.21 -3.82
C VAL A 255 -14.53 1.46 -4.12
N THR A 256 -13.78 1.99 -3.15
CA THR A 256 -12.85 3.11 -3.36
C THR A 256 -11.76 2.76 -4.38
N LEU A 257 -11.12 1.59 -4.28
CA LEU A 257 -10.12 1.14 -5.26
C LEU A 257 -10.71 1.04 -6.68
N ARG A 258 -11.97 0.65 -6.80
CA ARG A 258 -12.68 0.63 -8.10
C ARG A 258 -12.93 2.05 -8.61
N GLU A 259 -13.33 2.96 -7.74
CA GLU A 259 -13.56 4.37 -8.08
C GLU A 259 -12.27 5.02 -8.60
N LEU A 260 -11.15 4.78 -7.91
CA LEU A 260 -9.80 5.22 -8.31
C LEU A 260 -9.31 4.61 -9.63
N GLY A 261 -9.98 3.57 -10.14
CA GLY A 261 -9.54 2.83 -11.32
C GLY A 261 -8.40 1.85 -11.06
N LEU A 262 -8.08 1.54 -9.79
CA LEU A 262 -7.02 0.59 -9.43
C LEU A 262 -7.46 -0.87 -9.56
N ILE A 263 -8.77 -1.13 -9.43
CA ILE A 263 -9.35 -2.45 -9.66
C ILE A 263 -10.56 -2.37 -10.58
N PHE A 264 -10.85 -3.48 -11.26
CA PHE A 264 -12.07 -3.64 -12.03
C PHE A 264 -12.97 -4.72 -11.41
N ILE A 265 -14.17 -4.31 -11.00
CA ILE A 265 -15.19 -5.25 -10.50
C ILE A 265 -16.12 -5.63 -11.64
N ARG A 266 -16.11 -6.90 -12.01
CA ARG A 266 -17.04 -7.45 -12.99
C ARG A 266 -18.44 -7.51 -12.39
N LYS A 267 -19.41 -6.84 -13.02
CA LYS A 267 -20.83 -7.02 -12.68
C LYS A 267 -21.20 -8.50 -12.89
N ARG A 268 -21.90 -9.10 -11.92
CA ARG A 268 -22.63 -10.34 -12.18
C ARG A 268 -23.61 -10.04 -13.31
N LYS A 269 -23.67 -10.91 -14.33
CA LYS A 269 -24.92 -11.02 -15.08
C LYS A 269 -25.88 -11.63 -14.05
N ASP A 270 -26.92 -10.90 -13.68
CA ASP A 270 -28.04 -11.48 -12.96
C ASP A 270 -28.51 -12.72 -13.75
N GLY A 271 -28.69 -13.84 -13.05
CA GLY A 271 -29.40 -15.06 -13.48
C GLY A 271 -29.19 -15.52 -14.91
#